data_AF-A0AAU0N5R0-F1
#
_entry.id   AF-A0AAU0N5R0-F1
#
_cell.length_a   1.000
_cell.length_b   1.000
_cell.length_c   1.000
_cell.angle_alpha   90.00
_cell.angle_beta   90.00
_cell.angle_gamma   90.00
#
_symmetry.space_group_name_H-M   'P 1'
#
loop_
_entity.id
_entity.type
_entity.pdbx_description
1 polymer ?
#
loop_
_entity_poly.entity_id
_entity_poly.type
_entity_poly.pdbx_seq_one_letter_code
_entity_poly.pdbx_strand_id
1 'polypeptide(L)'
;MADKNNVDKAKKALLNAVTKGVTKAVEYVEGQAVLNAPVDSGALSQSIDHSVDTTTKEVTGEVGTNSEYFIYVEKGTGEHATNGQGRKTPWRFQLPNGDWITTTGQKPQPFLEPAFKNNVNRIQQFISDEIKGVDI
;
A
#
# COMPACT_ATOMS: atom_id res chain seq x y z
N MET A 1 -33.14 30.81 -5.88
CA MET A 1 -32.37 30.52 -4.64
C MET A 1 -32.57 29.08 -4.13
N ALA A 2 -33.69 28.40 -4.41
CA ALA A 2 -33.88 26.98 -4.05
C ALA A 2 -32.93 26.01 -4.77
N ASP A 3 -32.60 26.30 -6.04
CA ASP A 3 -31.84 25.37 -6.90
C ASP A 3 -30.37 25.20 -6.51
N LYS A 4 -29.70 26.28 -6.05
CA LYS A 4 -28.31 26.23 -5.58
C LYS A 4 -28.14 25.31 -4.36
N ASN A 5 -29.13 25.29 -3.47
CA ASN A 5 -29.07 24.52 -2.23
C ASN A 5 -29.17 23.00 -2.51
N ASN A 6 -29.94 22.61 -3.53
CA ASN A 6 -30.05 21.22 -3.97
C ASN A 6 -28.75 20.74 -4.64
N VAL A 7 -28.13 21.57 -5.48
CA VAL A 7 -26.85 21.26 -6.12
C VAL A 7 -25.72 21.09 -5.09
N ASP A 8 -25.65 21.96 -4.09
CA ASP A 8 -24.62 21.87 -3.05
C ASP A 8 -24.82 20.64 -2.15
N LYS A 9 -26.09 20.27 -1.88
CA LYS A 9 -26.43 19.02 -1.19
C LYS A 9 -26.01 17.79 -2.00
N ALA A 10 -26.29 17.76 -3.31
CA ALA A 10 -25.89 16.69 -4.21
C ALA A 10 -24.36 16.51 -4.27
N LYS A 11 -23.62 17.62 -4.37
CA LYS A 11 -22.14 17.60 -4.35
C LYS A 11 -21.61 17.02 -3.05
N LYS A 12 -22.15 17.43 -1.91
CA LYS A 12 -21.73 16.92 -0.61
C LYS A 12 -22.05 15.43 -0.44
N ALA A 13 -23.22 14.99 -0.90
CA ALA A 13 -23.60 13.58 -0.90
C ALA A 13 -22.64 12.73 -1.75
N LEU A 14 -22.33 13.20 -2.97
CA LEU A 14 -21.37 12.53 -3.85
C LEU A 14 -19.96 12.50 -3.25
N LEU A 15 -19.48 13.62 -2.70
CA LEU A 15 -18.16 13.69 -2.06
C LEU A 15 -18.06 12.68 -0.92
N ASN A 16 -19.06 12.62 -0.04
CA ASN A 16 -19.10 11.67 1.07
C ASN A 16 -19.08 10.21 0.57
N ALA A 17 -19.82 9.90 -0.51
CA ALA A 17 -19.85 8.56 -1.08
C ALA A 17 -18.50 8.18 -1.69
N VAL A 18 -17.85 9.10 -2.40
CA VAL A 18 -16.50 8.89 -2.93
C VAL A 18 -15.51 8.68 -1.78
N THR A 19 -15.53 9.53 -0.75
CA THR A 19 -14.68 9.37 0.45
C THR A 19 -14.86 7.99 1.06
N LYS A 20 -16.10 7.55 1.28
CA LYS A 20 -16.40 6.23 1.84
C LYS A 20 -15.93 5.07 0.95
N GLY A 21 -16.10 5.20 -0.36
CA GLY A 21 -15.62 4.22 -1.34
C GLY A 21 -14.10 4.10 -1.35
N VAL A 22 -13.40 5.23 -1.31
CA VAL A 22 -11.94 5.29 -1.23
C VAL A 22 -11.43 4.72 0.10
N THR A 23 -12.04 5.08 1.23
CA THR A 23 -11.71 4.52 2.55
C THR A 23 -11.79 3.00 2.55
N LYS A 24 -12.89 2.42 2.08
CA LYS A 24 -13.03 0.95 1.97
C LYS A 24 -11.97 0.32 1.06
N ALA A 25 -11.62 1.00 -0.03
CA ALA A 25 -10.61 0.52 -0.95
C ALA A 25 -9.22 0.50 -0.31
N VAL A 26 -8.82 1.57 0.39
CA VAL A 26 -7.51 1.61 1.05
C VAL A 26 -7.43 0.67 2.25
N GLU A 27 -8.48 0.55 3.06
CA GLU A 27 -8.55 -0.44 4.16
C GLU A 27 -8.34 -1.87 3.63
N TYR A 28 -8.97 -2.19 2.49
CA TYR A 28 -8.80 -3.49 1.86
C TYR A 28 -7.38 -3.71 1.34
N VAL A 29 -6.80 -2.70 0.67
CA VAL A 29 -5.41 -2.78 0.15
C VAL A 29 -4.40 -2.88 1.30
N GLU A 30 -4.59 -2.13 2.38
CA GLU A 30 -3.79 -2.22 3.60
C GLU A 30 -3.83 -3.65 4.16
N GLY A 31 -5.03 -4.22 4.33
CA GLY A 31 -5.18 -5.61 4.80
C GLY A 31 -4.46 -6.62 3.89
N GLN A 32 -4.51 -6.42 2.57
CA GLN A 32 -3.76 -7.27 1.62
C GLN A 32 -2.24 -7.07 1.75
N ALA A 33 -1.78 -5.84 1.96
CA ALA A 33 -0.35 -5.55 2.16
C ALA A 33 0.16 -6.17 3.47
N VAL A 34 -0.62 -6.10 4.55
CA VAL A 34 -0.34 -6.73 5.84
C VAL A 34 -0.22 -8.25 5.70
N LEU A 35 -1.12 -8.89 4.93
CA LEU A 35 -1.07 -10.34 4.70
C LEU A 35 0.14 -10.79 3.88
N ASN A 36 0.61 -9.95 2.96
CA ASN A 36 1.77 -10.27 2.12
C ASN A 36 3.12 -9.96 2.80
N ALA A 37 3.10 -9.12 3.84
CA ALA A 37 4.30 -8.72 4.57
C ALA A 37 4.92 -9.91 5.32
N PRO A 38 6.25 -9.91 5.52
CA PRO A 38 6.95 -10.94 6.28
C PRO A 38 6.49 -10.99 7.74
N VAL A 39 6.36 -12.21 8.26
CA VAL A 39 5.80 -12.49 9.60
C VAL A 39 6.87 -12.51 10.70
N ASP A 40 8.16 -12.37 10.35
CA ASP A 40 9.32 -12.54 11.24
C ASP A 40 9.10 -12.01 12.68
N SER A 41 9.05 -10.68 12.84
CA SER A 41 8.73 -10.01 14.10
C SER A 41 7.35 -9.36 14.11
N GLY A 42 6.66 -9.34 12.96
CA GLY A 42 5.41 -8.60 12.74
C GLY A 42 5.57 -7.08 12.72
N ALA A 43 6.77 -6.53 12.96
CA ALA A 43 6.97 -5.08 13.01
C ALA A 43 6.66 -4.38 11.68
N LEU A 44 7.05 -4.98 10.54
CA LEU A 44 6.77 -4.42 9.22
C LEU A 44 5.27 -4.42 8.92
N SER A 45 4.58 -5.54 9.21
CA SER A 45 3.13 -5.62 9.00
C SER A 45 2.37 -4.62 9.87
N GLN A 46 2.81 -4.39 11.11
CA GLN A 46 2.18 -3.43 12.03
C GLN A 46 2.48 -1.97 11.68
N SER A 47 3.51 -1.70 10.88
CA SER A 47 3.86 -0.36 10.45
C SER A 47 3.20 0.04 9.12
N ILE A 48 2.42 -0.85 8.52
CA ILE A 48 1.62 -0.52 7.32
C ILE A 48 0.37 0.22 7.79
N ASP A 49 0.08 1.33 7.14
CA ASP A 49 -1.06 2.18 7.46
C ASP A 49 -1.58 2.83 6.17
N HIS A 50 -2.76 3.43 6.27
CA HIS A 50 -3.36 4.19 5.19
C HIS A 50 -3.77 5.61 5.61
N SER A 51 -3.87 6.50 4.64
CA SER A 51 -4.46 7.82 4.83
C SER A 51 -5.48 8.10 3.74
N VAL A 52 -6.50 8.90 4.08
CA VAL A 52 -7.48 9.40 3.12
C VAL A 52 -7.59 10.90 3.27
N ASP A 53 -7.12 11.61 2.25
CA ASP A 53 -7.21 13.05 2.17
C ASP A 53 -8.35 13.45 1.24
N THR A 54 -9.24 14.29 1.75
CA THR A 54 -10.40 14.79 0.99
C THR A 54 -10.28 16.29 0.79
N THR A 55 -10.30 16.72 -0.47
CA THR A 55 -10.45 18.12 -0.84
C THR A 55 -11.84 18.36 -1.45
N THR A 56 -12.13 19.60 -1.82
CA THR A 56 -13.39 19.93 -2.52
C THR A 56 -13.50 19.33 -3.92
N LYS A 57 -12.39 18.84 -4.50
CA LYS A 57 -12.32 18.36 -5.89
C LYS A 57 -11.95 16.89 -6.02
N GLU A 58 -11.19 16.37 -5.07
CA GLU A 58 -10.62 15.02 -5.14
C GLU A 58 -10.58 14.38 -3.76
N VAL A 59 -10.59 13.04 -3.78
CA VAL A 59 -10.33 12.20 -2.61
C VAL A 59 -9.14 11.32 -2.99
N THR A 60 -8.07 11.40 -2.21
CA THR A 60 -6.85 10.63 -2.41
C THR A 60 -6.69 9.64 -1.27
N GLY A 61 -6.47 8.38 -1.61
CA GLY A 61 -6.16 7.33 -0.65
C GLY A 61 -4.74 6.84 -0.86
N GLU A 62 -3.95 6.79 0.21
CA GLU A 62 -2.57 6.31 0.20
C GLU A 62 -2.42 5.12 1.15
N VAL A 63 -1.61 4.13 0.76
CA VAL A 63 -1.25 2.99 1.61
C VAL A 63 0.27 2.85 1.57
N GLY A 64 0.89 2.79 2.74
CA GLY A 64 2.34 2.78 2.85
C GLY A 64 2.81 2.34 4.21
N THR A 65 4.09 2.56 4.49
CA THR A 65 4.68 2.28 5.80
C THR A 65 5.74 3.32 6.15
N ASN A 66 5.89 3.61 7.44
CA ASN A 66 6.98 4.46 7.95
C ASN A 66 8.29 3.70 8.18
N SER A 67 8.31 2.38 7.96
CA SER A 67 9.49 1.56 8.13
C SER A 67 10.52 1.81 7.05
N GLU A 68 11.71 2.31 7.38
CA GLU A 68 12.74 2.65 6.38
C GLU A 68 13.26 1.44 5.59
N TYR A 69 13.23 0.24 6.19
CA TYR A 69 13.75 -0.97 5.55
C TYR A 69 12.75 -1.65 4.60
N PHE A 70 11.53 -1.14 4.51
CA PHE A 70 10.46 -1.74 3.70
C PHE A 70 10.87 -1.94 2.23
N ILE A 71 11.64 -1.01 1.67
CA ILE A 71 12.06 -1.04 0.27
C ILE A 71 12.99 -2.23 -0.01
N TYR A 72 13.84 -2.60 0.95
CA TYR A 72 14.74 -3.75 0.85
C TYR A 72 13.98 -5.06 0.88
N VAL A 73 12.85 -5.11 1.60
CA VAL A 73 11.93 -6.25 1.60
C VAL A 73 11.16 -6.31 0.28
N GLU A 74 10.54 -5.20 -0.14
CA GLU A 74 9.71 -5.12 -1.34
C GLU A 74 10.52 -5.44 -2.63
N LYS A 75 11.76 -4.95 -2.72
CA LYS A 75 12.57 -4.98 -3.95
C LYS A 75 13.79 -5.88 -3.85
N GLY A 76 14.10 -6.44 -2.68
CA GLY A 76 15.29 -7.25 -2.46
C GLY A 76 16.58 -6.42 -2.49
N THR A 77 17.70 -7.07 -2.17
CA THR A 77 19.02 -6.44 -2.12
C THR A 77 20.08 -7.29 -2.81
N GLY A 78 21.26 -6.70 -3.05
CA GLY A 78 22.39 -7.40 -3.66
C GLY A 78 22.04 -7.96 -5.04
N GLU A 79 22.34 -9.24 -5.25
CA GLU A 79 22.11 -9.92 -6.51
C GLU A 79 20.62 -10.06 -6.84
N HIS A 80 19.76 -10.02 -5.81
CA HIS A 80 18.32 -10.21 -5.92
C HIS A 80 17.51 -8.93 -6.07
N ALA A 81 18.17 -7.76 -6.08
CA ALA A 81 17.47 -6.48 -6.26
C ALA A 81 16.73 -6.44 -7.60
N THR A 82 15.42 -6.23 -7.57
CA THR A 82 14.54 -6.31 -8.77
C THR A 82 14.85 -5.22 -9.80
N ASN A 83 15.41 -4.09 -9.37
CA ASN A 83 15.83 -3.01 -10.27
C ASN A 83 17.20 -3.27 -10.93
N GLY A 84 17.86 -4.38 -10.62
CA GLY A 84 19.17 -4.73 -11.16
C GLY A 84 20.34 -3.91 -10.61
N GLN A 85 20.10 -2.90 -9.77
CA GLN A 85 21.11 -1.96 -9.26
C GLN A 85 21.83 -2.44 -8.00
N GLY A 86 21.39 -3.56 -7.42
CA GLY A 86 22.07 -4.16 -6.28
C GLY A 86 23.43 -4.76 -6.65
N ARG A 87 24.30 -4.85 -5.64
CA ARG A 87 25.65 -5.41 -5.76
C ARG A 87 25.62 -6.83 -6.35
N LYS A 88 26.45 -7.09 -7.36
CA LYS A 88 26.49 -8.37 -8.09
C LYS A 88 27.55 -9.36 -7.60
N THR A 89 28.31 -8.97 -6.58
CA THR A 89 29.36 -9.81 -5.99
C THR A 89 29.00 -10.15 -4.55
N PRO A 90 29.13 -11.43 -4.15
CA PRO A 90 28.85 -11.85 -2.79
C PRO A 90 29.74 -11.11 -1.77
N TRP A 91 29.22 -10.92 -0.56
CA TRP A 91 29.99 -10.52 0.61
C TRP A 91 30.33 -11.75 1.43
N ARG A 92 31.59 -11.85 1.87
CA ARG A 92 32.07 -12.94 2.72
C ARG A 92 32.73 -12.35 3.96
N PHE A 93 32.29 -12.78 5.14
CA PHE A 93 32.83 -12.32 6.42
C PHE A 93 32.94 -13.48 7.41
N GLN A 94 33.79 -13.30 8.42
CA GLN A 94 34.04 -14.30 9.45
C GLN A 94 33.30 -13.92 10.73
N LEU A 95 32.63 -14.90 11.33
CA LEU A 95 31.96 -14.78 12.62
C LEU A 95 32.98 -14.91 13.78
N PRO A 96 32.65 -14.42 14.99
CA PRO A 96 33.54 -14.53 16.16
C PRO A 96 33.92 -15.97 16.55
N ASN A 97 33.10 -16.95 16.17
CA ASN A 97 33.37 -18.37 16.39
C ASN A 97 34.31 -18.99 15.33
N GLY A 98 34.77 -18.21 14.34
CA GLY A 98 35.67 -18.64 13.27
C GLY A 98 34.98 -19.06 11.96
N ASP A 99 33.65 -19.20 11.96
CA ASP A 99 32.90 -19.63 10.78
C ASP A 99 32.82 -18.54 9.70
N TRP A 100 32.84 -18.95 8.44
CA TRP A 100 32.68 -18.04 7.31
C TRP A 100 31.24 -18.04 6.79
N ILE A 101 30.64 -16.86 6.71
CA ILE A 101 29.32 -16.65 6.09
C ILE A 101 29.50 -15.91 4.77
N THR A 102 28.74 -16.33 3.76
CA THR A 102 28.64 -15.64 2.47
C THR A 102 27.19 -15.23 2.24
N THR A 103 26.98 -13.96 1.90
CA THR A 103 25.66 -13.41 1.59
C THR A 103 25.64 -12.81 0.18
N THR A 104 24.57 -13.07 -0.56
CA THR A 104 24.31 -12.53 -1.91
C THR A 104 23.23 -11.43 -1.88
N GLY A 105 22.76 -11.07 -0.69
CA GLY A 105 21.64 -10.15 -0.48
C GLY A 105 20.33 -10.86 -0.12
N GLN A 106 19.29 -10.08 0.10
CA GLN A 106 17.96 -10.53 0.48
C GLN A 106 17.08 -10.69 -0.76
N LYS A 107 16.34 -11.80 -0.86
CA LYS A 107 15.34 -12.00 -1.90
C LYS A 107 14.13 -11.07 -1.68
N PRO A 108 13.54 -10.50 -2.75
CA PRO A 108 12.35 -9.67 -2.61
C PRO A 108 11.16 -10.48 -2.08
N GLN A 109 10.41 -9.87 -1.17
CA GLN A 109 9.08 -10.28 -0.76
C GLN A 109 8.15 -9.07 -0.95
N PRO A 110 7.64 -8.84 -2.18
CA PRO A 110 6.75 -7.73 -2.45
C PRO A 110 5.44 -7.86 -1.68
N PHE A 111 4.97 -6.78 -1.09
CA PHE A 111 3.76 -6.74 -0.28
C PHE A 111 2.87 -5.53 -0.61
N LEU A 112 3.42 -4.34 -0.87
CA LEU A 112 2.64 -3.16 -1.25
C LEU A 112 2.20 -3.20 -2.71
N GLU A 113 3.13 -3.42 -3.63
CA GLU A 113 2.81 -3.44 -5.07
C GLU A 113 1.79 -4.53 -5.44
N PRO A 114 1.93 -5.80 -5.00
CA PRO A 114 0.92 -6.82 -5.30
C PRO A 114 -0.42 -6.53 -4.60
N ALA A 115 -0.42 -5.94 -3.40
CA ALA A 115 -1.66 -5.59 -2.71
C ALA A 115 -2.51 -4.59 -3.53
N PHE A 116 -1.86 -3.65 -4.22
CA PHE A 116 -2.57 -2.76 -5.13
C PHE A 116 -2.92 -3.44 -6.46
N LYS A 117 -1.90 -3.97 -7.18
CA LYS A 117 -2.06 -4.45 -8.57
C LYS A 117 -3.03 -5.62 -8.69
N ASN A 118 -3.04 -6.53 -7.73
CA ASN A 118 -3.91 -7.71 -7.78
C ASN A 118 -5.37 -7.39 -7.41
N ASN A 119 -5.63 -6.20 -6.85
CA ASN A 119 -6.93 -5.83 -6.28
C ASN A 119 -7.60 -4.63 -6.97
N VAL A 120 -7.08 -4.19 -8.12
CA VAL A 120 -7.63 -3.04 -8.90
C VAL A 120 -9.13 -3.18 -9.15
N ASN A 121 -9.59 -4.37 -9.55
CA ASN A 121 -11.01 -4.61 -9.80
C ASN A 121 -11.86 -4.43 -8.53
N ARG A 122 -11.34 -4.86 -7.37
CA ARG A 122 -12.03 -4.77 -6.09
C ARG A 122 -12.08 -3.33 -5.58
N ILE A 123 -10.99 -2.59 -5.75
CA ILE A 123 -10.90 -1.14 -5.49
C ILE A 123 -11.97 -0.39 -6.29
N GLN A 124 -12.06 -0.66 -7.60
CA GLN A 124 -13.07 -0.04 -8.47
C GLN A 124 -14.51 -0.38 -8.04
N GLN A 125 -14.75 -1.61 -7.59
CA GLN A 125 -16.06 -2.03 -7.08
C GLN A 125 -16.46 -1.24 -5.83
N PHE A 126 -15.58 -1.12 -4.82
CA PHE A 126 -15.89 -0.38 -3.60
C PHE A 126 -16.29 1.07 -3.87
N ILE A 127 -15.59 1.73 -4.79
CA ILE A 127 -15.90 3.11 -5.18
C ILE A 127 -17.22 3.16 -5.96
N SER A 128 -17.41 2.25 -6.93
CA SER A 128 -18.63 2.23 -7.76
C SER A 128 -19.88 1.97 -6.94
N ASP A 129 -19.83 1.05 -5.97
CA ASP A 129 -20.97 0.65 -5.16
C ASP A 129 -21.45 1.82 -4.27
N GLU A 130 -20.52 2.57 -3.67
CA GLU A 130 -20.88 3.74 -2.86
C GLU A 130 -21.45 4.88 -3.70
N ILE A 131 -20.90 5.13 -4.91
CA ILE A 131 -21.42 6.17 -5.81
C ILE A 131 -22.83 5.82 -6.32
N LYS A 132 -23.09 4.55 -6.65
CA LYS A 132 -24.41 4.09 -7.11
C LYS A 132 -25.49 4.17 -6.03
N GLY A 133 -25.08 4.08 -4.76
CA GLY A 133 -25.99 4.19 -3.61
C GLY A 133 -26.38 5.62 -3.25
N VAL A 134 -25.92 6.63 -3.98
CA VAL A 134 -26.29 8.03 -3.74
C VAL A 134 -27.64 8.33 -4.38
N ASP A 135 -28.67 8.49 -3.55
CA ASP A 135 -29.94 9.09 -3.96
C ASP A 135 -29.78 10.61 -4.03
N ILE A 136 -29.72 11.15 -5.26
CA ILE A 136 -29.58 12.59 -5.54
C ILE A 136 -30.95 13.22 -5.81
#